data_AF-A0A378NA89-F1
#
_entry.id   AF-A0A378NA89-F1
#
_cell.length_a   1.000
_cell.length_b   1.000
_cell.length_c   1.000
_cell.angle_alpha   90.00
_cell.angle_beta   90.00
_cell.angle_gamma   90.00
#
_symmetry.space_group_name_H-M   'P 1'
#
loop_
_entity.id
_entity.type
_entity.pdbx_description
1 polymer ?
#
loop_
_entity_poly.entity_id
_entity_poly.type
_entity_poly.pdbx_seq_one_letter_code
_entity_poly.pdbx_strand_id
1 'polypeptide(L)'
;MLANNLQNITASTEPKYKISEIDVRILIRQLNNIEQCIYPELAKPGYQQIYANWNLAENLTMQYFEYQLLKELLGEENQKLMQNDTLSTEYFHLLHSRLNHQKANVDPEKCDTFKPRYKEIYKSMENALTKKNQ
;
A
#
# COMPACT_ATOMS: atom_id res chain seq x y z
N MET A 1 -13.70 48.30 18.85
CA MET A 1 -13.75 47.76 17.48
C MET A 1 -13.17 46.36 17.49
N LEU A 2 -14.04 45.34 17.52
CA LEU A 2 -13.64 43.93 17.45
C LEU A 2 -13.75 43.51 15.98
N ALA A 3 -12.64 43.54 15.26
CA ALA A 3 -12.56 42.93 13.93
C ALA A 3 -12.40 41.43 14.12
N ASN A 4 -13.53 40.71 14.03
CA ASN A 4 -13.55 39.26 13.91
C ASN A 4 -12.88 38.87 12.57
N ASN A 5 -11.59 38.53 12.62
CA ASN A 5 -10.95 37.75 11.58
C ASN A 5 -11.49 36.31 11.66
N LEU A 6 -12.68 36.10 11.11
CA LEU A 6 -13.06 34.79 10.58
C LEU A 6 -12.22 34.58 9.33
N GLN A 7 -11.01 34.06 9.53
CA GLN A 7 -10.28 33.40 8.44
C GLN A 7 -11.18 32.27 7.95
N ASN A 8 -11.75 32.49 6.77
CA ASN A 8 -12.44 31.48 5.98
C ASN A 8 -11.49 30.29 5.81
N ILE A 9 -11.66 29.27 6.64
CA ILE A 9 -11.09 27.95 6.39
C ILE A 9 -11.97 27.34 5.31
N THR A 10 -11.78 27.76 4.06
CA THR A 10 -12.27 26.97 2.94
C THR A 10 -11.48 25.68 2.96
N ALA A 11 -12.11 24.59 3.42
CA ALA A 11 -11.58 23.25 3.21
C ALA A 11 -11.27 23.12 1.72
N SER A 12 -9.99 22.93 1.38
CA SER A 12 -9.57 22.66 0.00
C SER A 12 -10.37 21.46 -0.50
N THR A 13 -11.03 21.58 -1.65
CA THR A 13 -11.69 20.46 -2.32
C THR A 13 -10.71 19.65 -3.16
N GLU A 14 -9.44 20.07 -3.23
CA GLU A 14 -8.39 19.42 -3.99
C GLU A 14 -7.41 18.66 -3.08
N PRO A 15 -6.95 17.47 -3.50
CA PRO A 15 -5.86 16.74 -2.86
C PRO A 15 -4.61 17.60 -2.66
N LYS A 16 -4.00 17.54 -1.47
CA LYS A 16 -2.69 18.17 -1.22
C LYS A 16 -1.55 17.50 -1.98
N TYR A 17 -1.65 16.20 -2.24
CA TYR A 17 -0.73 15.44 -3.06
C TYR A 17 -1.49 14.60 -4.08
N LYS A 18 -1.11 14.73 -5.36
CA LYS A 18 -1.63 13.92 -6.46
C LYS A 18 -0.53 13.02 -6.98
N ILE A 19 -0.52 11.76 -6.54
CA ILE A 19 0.34 10.73 -7.10
C ILE A 19 0.09 10.59 -8.61
N SER A 20 1.15 10.41 -9.40
CA SER A 20 1.00 10.25 -10.85
C SER A 20 0.44 8.87 -11.21
N GLU A 21 -0.24 8.76 -12.35
CA GLU A 21 -0.63 7.44 -12.87
C GLU A 21 0.58 6.53 -13.13
N ILE A 22 1.73 7.09 -13.48
CA ILE A 22 2.96 6.33 -13.73
C ILE A 22 3.42 5.68 -12.43
N ASP A 23 3.47 6.43 -11.32
CA ASP A 23 3.88 5.91 -10.02
C ASP A 23 2.91 4.85 -9.52
N VAL A 24 1.59 5.05 -9.71
CA VAL A 24 0.58 4.04 -9.36
C VAL A 24 0.76 2.75 -10.19
N ARG A 25 1.07 2.86 -11.49
CA ARG A 25 1.35 1.68 -12.33
C ARG A 25 2.63 0.96 -11.90
N ILE A 26 3.66 1.70 -11.47
CA ILE A 26 4.89 1.11 -10.94
C ILE A 26 4.58 0.37 -9.63
N LEU A 27 3.86 1.02 -8.71
CA LEU A 27 3.43 0.43 -7.44
C LEU A 27 2.65 -0.87 -7.65
N ILE A 28 1.61 -0.86 -8.49
CA ILE A 28 0.78 -2.05 -8.77
C ILE A 28 1.63 -3.19 -9.32
N ARG A 29 2.56 -2.91 -10.24
CA ARG A 29 3.45 -3.95 -10.79
C ARG A 29 4.37 -4.53 -9.72
N GLN A 30 4.92 -3.69 -8.85
CA GLN A 30 5.78 -4.14 -7.76
C GLN A 30 5.01 -4.95 -6.72
N LEU A 31 3.81 -4.50 -6.32
CA LEU A 31 2.93 -5.22 -5.41
C LEU A 31 2.52 -6.58 -5.99
N ASN A 32 2.12 -6.65 -7.26
CA ASN A 32 1.79 -7.92 -7.90
C ASN A 32 2.98 -8.89 -7.93
N ASN A 33 4.20 -8.39 -8.17
CA ASN A 33 5.40 -9.21 -8.13
C ASN A 33 5.67 -9.75 -6.72
N ILE A 34 5.48 -8.92 -5.68
CA ILE A 34 5.60 -9.33 -4.28
C ILE A 34 4.54 -10.39 -3.95
N GLU A 35 3.28 -10.09 -4.24
CA GLU A 35 2.15 -10.97 -3.96
C GLU A 35 2.29 -12.32 -4.65
N GLN A 36 2.59 -12.34 -5.95
CA GLN A 36 2.74 -13.59 -6.73
C GLN A 36 4.07 -14.30 -6.46
N CYS A 37 5.05 -13.63 -5.84
CA CYS A 37 6.24 -14.30 -5.31
C CYS A 37 5.92 -15.14 -4.07
N ILE A 38 5.04 -14.63 -3.19
CA ILE A 38 4.65 -15.31 -1.95
C ILE A 38 3.49 -16.30 -2.18
N TYR A 39 2.53 -15.91 -3.01
CA TYR A 39 1.32 -16.67 -3.35
C TYR A 39 1.21 -16.81 -4.87
N PRO A 40 1.98 -17.72 -5.50
CA PRO A 40 1.96 -17.91 -6.96
C PRO A 40 0.58 -18.26 -7.53
N GLU A 41 -0.32 -18.79 -6.70
CA GLU A 41 -1.70 -19.09 -7.04
C GLU A 41 -2.53 -17.85 -7.38
N LEU A 42 -2.09 -16.64 -6.98
CA LEU A 42 -2.75 -15.38 -7.37
C LEU A 42 -2.72 -15.13 -8.88
N ALA A 43 -1.83 -15.80 -9.62
CA ALA A 43 -1.81 -15.77 -11.08
C ALA A 43 -2.94 -16.59 -11.75
N LYS A 44 -3.70 -17.37 -10.98
CA LYS A 44 -4.73 -18.30 -11.48
C LYS A 44 -6.15 -17.73 -11.31
N PRO A 45 -7.14 -18.21 -12.10
CA PRO A 45 -8.54 -17.89 -11.87
C PRO A 45 -8.99 -18.26 -10.44
N GLY A 46 -9.88 -17.47 -9.85
CA GLY A 46 -10.40 -17.70 -8.50
C GLY A 46 -9.48 -17.21 -7.37
N TYR A 47 -8.43 -16.45 -7.69
CA TYR A 47 -7.47 -15.89 -6.74
C TYR A 47 -8.12 -15.09 -5.59
N GLN A 48 -9.34 -14.58 -5.76
CA GLN A 48 -10.07 -13.83 -4.74
C GLN A 48 -10.23 -14.62 -3.43
N GLN A 49 -10.32 -15.95 -3.51
CA GLN A 49 -10.40 -16.82 -2.33
C GLN A 49 -9.11 -16.81 -1.50
N ILE A 50 -7.96 -16.51 -2.11
CA ILE A 50 -6.67 -16.42 -1.42
C ILE A 50 -6.68 -15.20 -0.49
N TYR A 51 -7.08 -14.04 -1.02
CA TYR A 51 -7.21 -12.82 -0.21
C TYR A 51 -8.24 -12.97 0.92
N ALA A 52 -9.34 -13.70 0.68
CA ALA A 52 -10.35 -13.96 1.72
C ALA A 52 -9.83 -14.78 2.90
N ASN A 53 -8.75 -15.55 2.70
CA ASN A 53 -8.14 -16.39 3.73
C ASN A 53 -6.94 -15.72 4.44
N TRP A 54 -6.54 -14.51 4.02
CA TRP A 54 -5.46 -13.79 4.69
C TRP A 54 -5.84 -13.39 6.10
N ASN A 55 -5.00 -13.77 7.05
CA ASN A 55 -5.10 -13.35 8.43
C ASN A 55 -4.63 -11.89 8.61
N LEU A 56 -4.77 -11.37 9.84
CA LEU A 56 -4.39 -10.00 10.13
C LEU A 56 -2.87 -9.74 9.97
N ALA A 57 -2.02 -10.71 10.32
CA ALA A 57 -0.58 -10.57 10.16
C ALA A 57 -0.18 -10.51 8.68
N GLU A 58 -0.81 -11.30 7.81
CA GLU A 58 -0.66 -11.20 6.35
C GLU A 58 -1.03 -9.82 5.83
N ASN A 59 -2.21 -9.32 6.19
CA ASN A 59 -2.67 -7.99 5.76
C ASN A 59 -1.71 -6.88 6.21
N LEU A 60 -1.27 -6.89 7.46
CA LEU A 60 -0.31 -5.91 7.97
C LEU A 60 1.07 -6.02 7.31
N THR A 61 1.50 -7.24 6.96
CA THR A 61 2.75 -7.47 6.23
C THR A 61 2.69 -6.86 4.84
N MET A 62 1.58 -7.05 4.13
CA MET A 62 1.39 -6.46 2.80
C MET A 62 1.27 -4.93 2.85
N GLN A 63 0.56 -4.39 3.84
CA GLN A 63 0.52 -2.93 4.09
C GLN A 63 1.91 -2.35 4.39
N TYR A 64 2.76 -3.08 5.12
CA TYR A 64 4.14 -2.66 5.35
C TYR A 64 4.91 -2.53 4.03
N PHE A 65 4.81 -3.51 3.14
CA PHE A 65 5.50 -3.45 1.85
C PHE A 65 4.93 -2.37 0.93
N GLU A 66 3.62 -2.20 0.88
CA GLU A 66 2.99 -1.07 0.16
C GLU A 66 3.50 0.28 0.69
N TYR A 67 3.57 0.44 2.01
CA TYR A 67 4.10 1.64 2.64
C TYR A 67 5.56 1.90 2.23
N GLN A 68 6.42 0.86 2.24
CA GLN A 68 7.82 1.01 1.84
C GLN A 68 7.95 1.37 0.36
N LEU A 69 7.22 0.71 -0.54
CA LEU A 69 7.25 1.01 -1.97
C LEU A 69 6.77 2.44 -2.25
N LEU A 70 5.70 2.88 -1.62
CA LEU A 70 5.23 4.27 -1.72
C LEU A 70 6.29 5.26 -1.21
N LYS A 71 6.98 4.93 -0.11
CA LYS A 71 8.06 5.76 0.43
C LYS A 71 9.23 5.86 -0.57
N GLU A 72 9.61 4.75 -1.19
CA GLU A 72 10.67 4.69 -2.20
C GLU A 72 10.30 5.45 -3.48
N LEU A 73 9.05 5.33 -3.95
CA LEU A 73 8.58 5.98 -5.17
C LEU A 73 8.39 7.49 -5.02
N LEU A 74 7.79 7.93 -3.91
CA LEU A 74 7.35 9.32 -3.74
C LEU A 74 8.31 10.16 -2.91
N GLY A 75 9.16 9.52 -2.12
CA GLY A 75 9.88 10.14 -1.01
C GLY A 75 9.01 10.24 0.25
N GLU A 76 9.67 10.31 1.40
CA GLU A 76 9.01 10.24 2.72
C GLU A 76 8.00 11.37 2.96
N GLU A 77 8.31 12.60 2.56
CA GLU A 77 7.44 13.75 2.79
C GLU A 77 6.14 13.66 1.98
N ASN A 78 6.26 13.33 0.70
CA ASN A 78 5.11 13.17 -0.19
C ASN A 78 4.24 11.97 0.20
N GLN A 79 4.87 10.87 0.61
CA GLN A 79 4.16 9.69 1.09
C GLN A 79 3.36 10.00 2.37
N LYS A 80 3.95 10.72 3.33
CA LYS A 80 3.24 11.20 4.52
C LYS A 80 2.13 12.18 4.15
N LEU A 81 2.38 13.12 3.23
CA LEU A 81 1.38 14.09 2.81
C LEU A 81 0.18 13.39 2.16
N MET A 82 0.43 12.40 1.30
CA MET A 82 -0.61 11.58 0.66
C MET A 82 -1.46 10.82 1.69
N GLN A 83 -0.83 10.20 2.69
CA GLN A 83 -1.50 9.38 3.71
C GLN A 83 -2.23 10.20 4.78
N ASN A 84 -1.74 11.39 5.12
CA ASN A 84 -2.33 12.24 6.16
C ASN A 84 -3.44 13.15 5.63
N ASP A 85 -3.55 13.31 4.30
CA ASP A 85 -4.59 14.12 3.66
C ASP A 85 -5.66 13.22 3.06
N THR A 86 -6.89 13.31 3.58
CA THR A 86 -8.02 12.46 3.18
C THR A 86 -8.26 12.48 1.67
N LEU A 87 -8.25 13.67 1.04
CA LEU A 87 -8.49 13.80 -0.40
C LEU A 87 -7.36 13.19 -1.23
N SER A 88 -6.12 13.30 -0.77
CA SER A 88 -4.96 12.64 -1.41
C SER A 88 -5.04 11.12 -1.31
N THR A 89 -5.45 10.59 -0.15
CA THR A 89 -5.67 9.16 0.05
C THR A 89 -6.81 8.63 -0.83
N GLU A 90 -7.94 9.34 -0.89
CA GLU A 90 -9.07 8.97 -1.76
C GLU A 90 -8.70 9.01 -3.24
N TYR A 91 -7.95 10.03 -3.66
CA TYR A 91 -7.44 10.14 -5.02
C TYR A 91 -6.51 8.96 -5.37
N PHE A 92 -5.61 8.60 -4.47
CA PHE A 92 -4.75 7.42 -4.63
C PHE A 92 -5.59 6.14 -4.77
N HIS A 93 -6.56 5.90 -3.88
CA HIS A 93 -7.41 4.70 -3.93
C HIS A 93 -8.22 4.62 -5.23
N LEU A 94 -8.73 5.75 -5.73
CA LEU A 94 -9.45 5.81 -7.00
C LEU A 94 -8.54 5.45 -8.18
N LEU A 95 -7.32 6.02 -8.23
CA LEU A 95 -6.34 5.67 -9.25
C LEU A 95 -5.92 4.21 -9.16
N HIS A 96 -5.62 3.73 -7.95
CA HIS A 96 -5.23 2.35 -7.70
C HIS A 96 -6.32 1.40 -8.19
N SER A 97 -7.58 1.57 -7.76
CA SER A 97 -8.72 0.75 -8.19
C SER A 97 -8.88 0.71 -9.71
N ARG A 98 -8.79 1.87 -10.38
CA ARG A 98 -8.94 1.98 -11.83
C ARG A 98 -7.81 1.31 -12.61
N LEU A 99 -6.60 1.31 -12.06
CA LEU A 99 -5.38 0.81 -12.73
C LEU A 99 -5.02 -0.62 -12.32
N ASN A 100 -5.63 -1.14 -11.24
CA ASN A 100 -5.30 -2.43 -10.66
C ASN A 100 -5.51 -3.58 -11.65
N HIS A 101 -4.64 -4.57 -11.58
CA HIS A 101 -4.68 -5.78 -12.39
C HIS A 101 -3.92 -6.89 -11.68
N GLN A 102 -4.15 -8.15 -12.04
CA GLN A 102 -3.43 -9.31 -11.47
C GLN A 102 -2.25 -9.80 -12.32
N LYS A 103 -1.65 -8.92 -13.13
CA LYS A 103 -0.49 -9.26 -13.96
C LYS A 103 0.81 -8.97 -13.19
N ALA A 104 1.65 -10.00 -13.05
CA ALA A 104 3.01 -9.90 -12.54
C ALA A 104 4.01 -10.43 -13.57
N ASN A 105 5.27 -10.06 -13.38
CA ASN A 105 6.44 -10.66 -14.05
C ASN A 105 7.44 -11.02 -12.95
N VAL A 106 7.16 -12.10 -12.23
CA VAL A 106 7.95 -12.52 -11.07
C VAL A 106 9.31 -13.01 -11.55
N ASP A 107 10.34 -12.28 -11.14
CA ASP A 107 11.74 -12.66 -11.30
C ASP A 107 12.10 -13.70 -10.22
N PRO A 108 12.47 -14.95 -10.59
CA PRO A 108 12.72 -16.01 -9.61
C PRO A 108 13.85 -15.68 -8.63
N GLU A 109 14.93 -15.06 -9.09
CA GLU A 109 16.11 -14.76 -8.26
C GLU A 109 15.79 -13.65 -7.25
N LYS A 110 15.09 -12.60 -7.71
CA LYS A 110 14.60 -11.54 -6.80
C LYS A 110 13.58 -12.08 -5.82
N CYS A 111 12.71 -12.98 -6.26
CA CYS A 111 11.70 -13.59 -5.41
C CYS A 111 12.33 -14.44 -4.30
N ASP A 112 13.31 -15.28 -4.63
CA ASP A 112 14.00 -16.10 -3.64
C ASP A 112 14.80 -15.27 -2.64
N THR A 113 15.34 -14.13 -3.09
CA THR A 113 15.99 -13.14 -2.20
C THR A 113 14.97 -12.40 -1.31
N PHE A 114 13.75 -12.18 -1.80
CA PHE A 114 12.69 -11.46 -1.10
C PHE A 114 11.98 -12.31 -0.02
N LYS A 115 11.75 -13.59 -0.28
CA LYS A 115 11.01 -14.51 0.63
C LYS A 115 11.51 -14.49 2.08
N PRO A 116 12.83 -14.53 2.37
CA PRO A 116 13.32 -14.41 3.74
C PRO A 116 12.89 -13.11 4.43
N ARG A 117 12.95 -11.98 3.71
CA ARG A 117 12.53 -10.67 4.24
C ARG A 117 11.04 -10.63 4.53
N TYR A 118 10.21 -11.20 3.64
CA TYR A 118 8.77 -11.34 3.89
C TYR A 118 8.50 -12.13 5.18
N LYS A 119 9.14 -13.30 5.34
CA LYS A 119 8.98 -14.14 6.54
C LYS A 119 9.38 -13.43 7.83
N GLU A 120 10.45 -12.65 7.79
CA GLU A 120 10.91 -11.85 8.93
C GLU A 120 9.87 -10.81 9.35
N ILE A 121 9.36 -10.04 8.38
CA ILE A 121 8.33 -9.02 8.65
C ILE A 121 7.03 -9.67 9.12
N TYR A 122 6.57 -10.73 8.46
CA TYR A 122 5.38 -11.48 8.86
C TYR A 122 5.47 -11.94 10.31
N LYS A 123 6.60 -12.55 10.70
CA LYS A 123 6.83 -13.00 12.08
C LYS A 123 6.84 -11.83 13.07
N SER A 124 7.37 -10.68 12.66
CA SER A 124 7.32 -9.46 13.48
C SER A 124 5.88 -9.00 13.73
N MET A 125 5.05 -8.99 12.69
CA MET A 125 3.63 -8.62 12.79
C MET A 125 2.86 -9.62 13.67
N GLU A 126 3.06 -10.92 13.45
CA GLU A 126 2.43 -11.99 14.25
C GLU A 126 2.78 -11.86 15.75
N ASN A 127 4.06 -11.63 16.07
CA ASN A 127 4.50 -11.41 17.45
C ASN A 127 3.90 -10.15 18.07
N ALA A 128 3.83 -9.05 17.31
CA ALA A 128 3.25 -7.80 17.79
C ALA A 128 1.75 -7.94 18.09
N LEU A 129 1.02 -8.70 17.28
CA LEU A 129 -0.39 -9.01 17.51
C LEU A 129 -0.58 -9.91 18.73
N THR A 130 0.27 -10.92 18.90
CA THR A 130 0.21 -11.83 20.05
C THR A 130 0.45 -11.09 21.37
N LYS A 131 1.42 -10.17 21.41
CA LYS A 131 1.71 -9.36 22.60
C LYS A 131 0.61 -8.35 22.95
N LYS A 132 -0.19 -7.91 21.98
CA LYS A 132 -1.32 -6.99 22.24
C LYS A 132 -2.55 -7.70 22.84
N ASN A 133 -2.62 -9.02 22.69
CA ASN A 133 -3.71 -9.85 23.19
C ASN A 133 -3.38 -10.55 24.53
N GLN A 134 -2.24 -10.22 25.14
CA GLN A 134 -1.82 -10.61 26.48
C GLN A 134 -1.96 -9.42 27.43
#